data_AF-A0A833R6R5-F1
#
_entry.id   AF-A0A833R6R5-F1
#
_cell.length_a   1.000
_cell.length_b   1.000
_cell.length_c   1.000
_cell.angle_alpha   90.00
_cell.angle_beta   90.00
_cell.angle_gamma   90.00
#
_symmetry.space_group_name_H-M   'P 1'
#
loop_
_entity.id
_entity.type
_entity.pdbx_description
1 polymer ?
#
loop_
_entity_poly.entity_id
_entity_poly.type
_entity_poly.pdbx_seq_one_letter_code
_entity_poly.pdbx_strand_id
1 'polypeptide(L)'
;MNRMAGISTKVYHGETYLGEAEMFVPPWKDQTQNPNQNLPLGNNREIRISHLSPHSERCPPLAILQTISPFSVRFKLQAKSITTHPLLHRFYLSCFQEFKSAVLTGGDEELHLVAMPSKVEKVSCFWCCSVQQRGLYTSCLSMLNMRCLSIVFDLDETLIVANTMKSFEDKIDVLSRKIDAEDDPLRVSGMSAELKRYVEDKNLLRQFVDSDSVVLEGSKLLTVQHEEVLSATQDQQRILRPVIRLPDKNVVLTRINPEIRDTSVFVRLRPAWEDLRSYLTAKGRKRFEVYVCTMAERDYALEMWRLLDPELRLISSKQLGDRVVCVKPGAKKSLQTVFQEGGCHPKMAMVIDDRLQVWDEKDQPRVHVVPPFAPYYAPQAETANAVPVLCVARNVACNVRGGFFREFDENLMRKIFEVYYENDAMDLPYSPDVSDYLLSEEYNGKDAPIPEGINGAEVDRRMNGLINHGDDRQMQPTTASFSPDDEVAANRASTGNRNTQSEGGSHAGAAPSVYIAVLQEIGRRCEAKVDFRSTVKNLQFSVEVLFSSEKIGIGMGKTREEAQLQAAENALRNLASSYLSFVGPISGGLRNDLDKSSNGFLEDTTS
;
A
#
# COMPACT_ATOMS: atom_id res chain seq x y z
N MET A 1 -30.59 -2.66 -39.84
CA MET A 1 -30.36 -3.24 -38.49
C MET A 1 -31.67 -3.14 -37.72
N ASN A 2 -32.30 -4.26 -37.38
CA ASN A 2 -33.54 -4.26 -36.60
C ASN A 2 -33.25 -3.71 -35.20
N ARG A 3 -33.78 -2.53 -34.86
CA ARG A 3 -33.80 -2.04 -33.47
C ARG A 3 -34.56 -3.07 -32.65
N MET A 4 -33.93 -3.67 -31.64
CA MET A 4 -34.62 -4.50 -30.66
C MET A 4 -35.76 -3.67 -30.05
N ALA A 5 -36.97 -4.23 -29.98
CA ALA A 5 -38.10 -3.53 -29.38
C ALA A 5 -37.87 -3.35 -27.88
N GLY A 6 -37.83 -2.11 -27.42
CA GLY A 6 -37.69 -1.79 -26.00
C GLY A 6 -38.92 -2.18 -25.20
N ILE A 7 -38.74 -2.59 -23.94
CA ILE A 7 -39.84 -2.92 -23.04
C ILE A 7 -40.37 -1.62 -22.43
N SER A 8 -41.61 -1.26 -22.78
CA SER A 8 -42.30 -0.10 -22.19
C SER A 8 -42.45 -0.26 -20.68
N THR A 9 -42.00 0.74 -19.93
CA THR A 9 -41.84 0.71 -18.47
C THR A 9 -42.25 2.05 -17.88
N LYS A 10 -42.90 2.03 -16.71
CA LYS A 10 -43.24 3.25 -15.95
C LYS A 10 -42.18 3.54 -14.90
N VAL A 11 -41.79 4.81 -14.74
CA VAL A 11 -40.75 5.23 -13.81
C VAL A 11 -41.34 6.06 -12.68
N TYR A 12 -41.02 5.69 -11.44
CA TYR A 12 -41.47 6.34 -10.21
C TYR A 12 -40.28 6.69 -9.32
N HIS A 13 -40.42 7.76 -8.53
CA HIS A 13 -39.56 8.06 -7.38
C HIS A 13 -40.40 8.05 -6.11
N GLY A 14 -40.17 7.04 -5.25
CA GLY A 14 -41.15 6.63 -4.26
C GLY A 14 -42.50 6.33 -4.92
N GLU A 15 -43.56 7.00 -4.46
CA GLU A 15 -44.90 6.89 -5.06
C GLU A 15 -45.16 7.93 -6.17
N THR A 16 -44.21 8.84 -6.43
CA THR A 16 -44.39 9.89 -7.43
C THR A 16 -44.08 9.37 -8.83
N TYR A 17 -45.09 9.37 -9.71
CA TYR A 17 -44.90 9.04 -11.13
C TYR A 17 -44.07 10.11 -11.85
N LEU A 18 -43.00 9.70 -12.54
CA LEU A 18 -42.10 10.58 -13.28
C LEU A 18 -42.36 10.57 -14.80
N GLY A 19 -42.71 9.41 -15.36
CA GLY A 19 -42.96 9.26 -16.80
C GLY A 19 -42.82 7.83 -17.31
N GLU A 20 -42.91 7.67 -18.64
CA GLU A 20 -42.68 6.38 -19.32
C GLU A 20 -41.34 6.35 -20.05
N ALA A 21 -40.73 5.17 -20.07
CA ALA A 21 -39.48 4.90 -20.74
C ALA A 21 -39.48 3.51 -21.42
N GLU A 22 -38.60 3.33 -22.37
CA GLU A 22 -38.28 2.07 -23.02
C GLU A 22 -36.98 1.51 -22.43
N MET A 23 -37.02 0.25 -22.05
CA MET A 23 -35.88 -0.44 -21.48
C MET A 23 -35.30 -1.45 -22.46
N PHE A 24 -33.98 -1.42 -22.62
CA PHE A 24 -33.21 -2.26 -23.54
C PHE A 24 -32.20 -3.10 -22.76
N VAL A 25 -32.28 -4.42 -22.91
CA VAL A 25 -31.36 -5.36 -22.25
C VAL A 25 -30.26 -5.76 -23.25
N PRO A 26 -28.97 -5.61 -22.91
CA PRO A 26 -27.88 -6.03 -23.79
C PRO A 26 -27.90 -7.54 -24.09
N PRO A 27 -27.57 -7.96 -25.33
CA PRO A 27 -27.70 -9.35 -25.77
C PRO A 27 -26.62 -10.33 -25.24
N TRP A 28 -25.58 -9.86 -24.54
CA TRP A 28 -24.41 -10.68 -24.17
C TRP A 28 -24.51 -11.43 -22.82
N LYS A 29 -25.65 -11.38 -22.14
CA LYS A 29 -25.91 -12.25 -20.98
C LYS A 29 -26.62 -13.52 -21.44
N ASP A 30 -26.06 -14.65 -21.01
CA ASP A 30 -26.41 -16.03 -21.35
C ASP A 30 -27.94 -16.22 -21.55
N GLN A 31 -28.33 -16.60 -22.77
CA GLN A 31 -29.73 -16.86 -23.15
C GLN A 31 -30.31 -18.14 -22.52
N THR A 32 -29.55 -18.79 -21.63
CA THR A 32 -29.91 -20.04 -20.95
C THR A 32 -30.80 -19.84 -19.73
N GLN A 33 -30.93 -18.60 -19.25
CA GLN A 33 -31.88 -18.23 -18.19
C GLN A 33 -32.92 -17.25 -18.73
N ASN A 34 -34.19 -17.47 -18.37
CA ASN A 34 -35.33 -16.70 -18.83
C ASN A 34 -35.08 -15.19 -18.54
N PRO A 35 -34.96 -14.30 -19.54
CA PRO A 35 -34.52 -12.92 -19.33
C PRO A 35 -35.47 -12.13 -18.40
N ASN A 36 -36.73 -12.55 -18.28
CA ASN A 36 -37.72 -11.95 -17.39
C ASN A 36 -37.54 -12.28 -15.90
N GLN A 37 -36.74 -13.30 -15.52
CA GLN A 37 -36.58 -13.69 -14.11
C GLN A 37 -35.50 -12.90 -13.36
N ASN A 38 -34.60 -12.20 -14.08
CA ASN A 38 -33.45 -11.49 -13.50
C ASN A 38 -33.51 -9.96 -13.67
N LEU A 39 -34.66 -9.41 -14.04
CA LEU A 39 -34.87 -7.96 -14.07
C LEU A 39 -35.59 -7.49 -12.80
N PRO A 40 -35.24 -6.31 -12.26
CA PRO A 40 -35.92 -5.71 -11.11
C PRO A 40 -37.34 -5.21 -11.45
N LEU A 41 -37.92 -5.67 -12.56
CA LEU A 41 -39.26 -5.34 -12.96
C LEU A 41 -40.18 -6.38 -12.33
N GLY A 42 -40.92 -5.98 -11.29
CA GLY A 42 -42.06 -6.77 -10.83
C GLY A 42 -43.07 -6.99 -11.96
N ASN A 43 -44.12 -7.79 -11.69
CA ASN A 43 -45.16 -8.13 -12.68
C ASN A 43 -45.80 -6.92 -13.40
N ASN A 44 -45.70 -5.71 -12.84
CA ASN A 44 -46.31 -4.49 -13.36
C ASN A 44 -45.43 -3.68 -14.32
N ARG A 45 -44.19 -4.10 -14.63
CA ARG A 45 -43.23 -3.36 -15.48
C ARG A 45 -43.01 -1.92 -15.00
N GLU A 46 -42.66 -1.79 -13.73
CA GLU A 46 -42.39 -0.50 -13.07
C GLU A 46 -40.95 -0.46 -12.55
N ILE A 47 -40.30 0.69 -12.74
CA ILE A 47 -39.03 1.06 -12.10
C ILE A 47 -39.38 1.99 -10.95
N ARG A 48 -39.09 1.55 -9.72
CA ARG A 48 -39.31 2.34 -8.50
C ARG A 48 -37.98 2.74 -7.89
N ILE A 49 -37.65 4.01 -8.04
CA ILE A 49 -36.46 4.62 -7.46
C ILE A 49 -36.74 4.86 -5.97
N SER A 50 -35.89 4.30 -5.12
CA SER A 50 -35.99 4.42 -3.67
C SER A 50 -35.45 5.76 -3.17
N HIS A 51 -34.27 6.15 -3.64
CA HIS A 51 -33.60 7.39 -3.25
C HIS A 51 -32.55 7.81 -4.29
N LEU A 52 -32.00 9.01 -4.14
CA LEU A 52 -30.82 9.47 -4.89
C LEU A 52 -29.55 9.18 -4.09
N SER A 53 -28.47 8.81 -4.77
CA SER A 53 -27.16 8.70 -4.15
C SER A 53 -26.68 10.06 -3.62
N PRO A 54 -25.70 10.10 -2.70
CA PRO A 54 -25.05 11.35 -2.33
C PRO A 54 -24.49 12.07 -3.56
N HIS A 55 -24.46 13.40 -3.49
CA HIS A 55 -23.88 14.23 -4.55
C HIS A 55 -22.36 14.08 -4.57
N SER A 56 -21.77 14.36 -5.72
CA SER A 56 -20.32 14.33 -5.92
C SER A 56 -19.88 15.60 -6.63
N GLU A 57 -18.83 16.26 -6.15
CA GLU A 57 -18.27 17.44 -6.82
C GLU A 57 -17.17 17.07 -7.85
N ARG A 58 -16.74 15.81 -7.85
CA ARG A 58 -15.60 15.35 -8.67
C ARG A 58 -15.91 14.11 -9.48
N CYS A 59 -16.49 13.08 -8.86
CA CYS A 59 -16.61 11.77 -9.49
C CYS A 59 -18.03 11.54 -10.05
N PRO A 60 -18.23 11.42 -11.38
CA PRO A 60 -19.51 11.02 -11.94
C PRO A 60 -19.84 9.57 -11.54
N PRO A 61 -21.13 9.20 -11.40
CA PRO A 61 -21.52 7.86 -10.96
C PRO A 61 -20.91 6.73 -11.78
N LEU A 62 -20.76 6.90 -13.10
CA LEU A 62 -20.20 5.87 -13.97
C LEU A 62 -18.73 5.58 -13.65
N ALA A 63 -17.93 6.58 -13.25
CA ALA A 63 -16.53 6.36 -12.87
C ALA A 63 -16.42 5.54 -11.56
N ILE A 64 -17.31 5.81 -10.61
CA ILE A 64 -17.39 5.09 -9.34
C ILE A 64 -17.78 3.63 -9.61
N LEU A 65 -18.85 3.44 -10.38
CA LEU A 65 -19.35 2.12 -10.75
C LEU A 65 -18.32 1.32 -11.54
N GLN A 66 -17.60 1.95 -12.48
CA GLN A 66 -16.54 1.25 -13.21
C GLN A 66 -15.39 0.80 -12.30
N THR A 67 -15.13 1.53 -11.21
CA THR A 67 -14.08 1.18 -10.25
C THR A 67 -14.49 0.02 -9.32
N ILE A 68 -15.74 -0.01 -8.87
CA ILE A 68 -16.21 -0.98 -7.84
C ILE A 68 -17.02 -2.14 -8.41
N SER A 69 -17.50 -2.02 -9.64
CA SER A 69 -18.36 -2.99 -10.32
C SER A 69 -18.19 -2.86 -11.83
N PRO A 70 -16.99 -3.15 -12.37
CA PRO A 70 -16.71 -3.00 -13.79
C PRO A 70 -17.64 -3.89 -14.62
N PHE A 71 -18.08 -3.39 -15.78
CA PHE A 71 -18.94 -4.11 -16.73
C PHE A 71 -20.31 -4.55 -16.15
N SER A 72 -20.81 -3.84 -15.14
CA SER A 72 -22.06 -4.16 -14.41
C SER A 72 -23.35 -3.63 -15.04
N VAL A 73 -23.31 -3.15 -16.29
CA VAL A 73 -24.49 -2.62 -16.97
C VAL A 73 -25.52 -3.74 -17.16
N ARG A 74 -26.70 -3.59 -16.54
CA ARG A 74 -27.80 -4.56 -16.60
C ARG A 74 -28.74 -4.27 -17.76
N PHE A 75 -29.10 -3.00 -17.94
CA PHE A 75 -29.98 -2.52 -19.00
C PHE A 75 -29.78 -1.03 -19.24
N LYS A 76 -30.25 -0.55 -20.39
CA LYS A 76 -30.33 0.86 -20.75
C LYS A 76 -31.78 1.31 -20.73
N LEU A 77 -32.02 2.56 -20.33
CA LEU A 77 -33.36 3.15 -20.24
C LEU A 77 -33.42 4.42 -21.07
N GLN A 78 -34.47 4.59 -21.87
CA GLN A 78 -34.69 5.75 -22.72
C GLN A 78 -36.10 6.31 -22.49
N ALA A 79 -36.23 7.56 -22.10
CA ALA A 79 -37.55 8.19 -21.94
C ALA A 79 -38.30 8.27 -23.29
N LYS A 80 -39.62 8.05 -23.30
CA LYS A 80 -40.42 8.07 -24.54
C LYS A 80 -40.50 9.46 -25.19
N SER A 81 -40.61 10.51 -24.38
CA SER A 81 -40.60 11.89 -24.85
C SER A 81 -40.35 12.87 -23.69
N ILE A 82 -39.58 13.92 -23.96
CA ILE A 82 -39.36 15.02 -23.00
C ILE A 82 -40.63 15.85 -22.82
N THR A 83 -41.38 16.10 -23.89
CA THR A 83 -42.55 16.99 -23.85
C THR A 83 -43.71 16.39 -23.07
N THR A 84 -43.87 15.07 -23.11
CA THR A 84 -44.93 14.35 -22.38
C THR A 84 -44.53 13.99 -20.95
N HIS A 85 -43.22 13.95 -20.65
CA HIS A 85 -42.69 13.54 -19.33
C HIS A 85 -41.67 14.55 -18.78
N PRO A 86 -42.07 15.81 -18.51
CA PRO A 86 -41.16 16.85 -18.01
C PRO A 86 -40.57 16.52 -16.63
N LEU A 87 -41.28 15.73 -15.81
CA LEU A 87 -40.78 15.32 -14.49
C LEU A 87 -39.61 14.34 -14.58
N LEU A 88 -39.70 13.34 -15.46
CA LEU A 88 -38.58 12.42 -15.73
C LEU A 88 -37.37 13.17 -16.32
N HIS A 89 -37.62 14.16 -17.18
CA HIS A 89 -36.53 14.99 -17.72
C HIS A 89 -35.85 15.85 -16.65
N ARG A 90 -36.63 16.51 -15.78
CA ARG A 90 -36.08 17.27 -14.64
C ARG A 90 -35.30 16.38 -13.69
N PHE A 91 -35.79 15.16 -13.45
CA PHE A 91 -35.11 14.16 -12.62
C PHE A 91 -33.76 13.74 -13.22
N TYR A 92 -33.74 13.48 -14.54
CA TYR A 92 -32.50 13.23 -15.29
C TYR A 92 -31.49 14.37 -15.14
N LEU A 93 -31.93 15.63 -15.29
CA LEU A 93 -31.04 16.79 -15.17
C LEU A 93 -30.43 16.92 -13.78
N SER A 94 -31.21 16.70 -12.71
CA SER A 94 -30.68 16.69 -11.34
C SER A 94 -29.64 15.59 -11.13
N CYS A 95 -29.88 14.38 -11.65
CA CYS A 95 -28.89 13.31 -11.59
C CYS A 95 -27.60 13.67 -12.34
N PHE A 96 -27.75 14.18 -13.56
CA PHE A 96 -26.62 14.49 -14.44
C PHE A 96 -25.76 15.64 -13.92
N GLN A 97 -26.38 16.74 -13.49
CA GLN A 97 -25.69 17.97 -13.08
C GLN A 97 -25.05 17.84 -11.69
N GLU A 98 -25.66 17.06 -10.79
CA GLU A 98 -25.19 16.92 -9.40
C GLU A 98 -24.37 15.64 -9.19
N PHE A 99 -24.03 14.92 -10.27
CA PHE A 99 -23.36 13.61 -10.24
C PHE A 99 -24.00 12.63 -9.26
N LYS A 100 -25.33 12.54 -9.31
CA LYS A 100 -26.11 11.56 -8.54
C LYS A 100 -26.55 10.42 -9.45
N SER A 101 -26.75 9.26 -8.84
CA SER A 101 -27.46 8.14 -9.45
C SER A 101 -28.79 7.93 -8.74
N ALA A 102 -29.78 7.43 -9.48
CA ALA A 102 -31.04 7.01 -8.90
C ALA A 102 -30.92 5.55 -8.43
N VAL A 103 -31.14 5.30 -7.15
CA VAL A 103 -30.92 3.99 -6.53
C VAL A 103 -32.23 3.24 -6.42
N LEU A 104 -32.27 2.02 -6.95
CA LEU A 104 -33.31 1.04 -6.69
C LEU A 104 -32.76 0.01 -5.71
N THR A 105 -33.52 -0.24 -4.64
CA THR A 105 -33.14 -1.21 -3.61
C THR A 105 -34.04 -2.44 -3.73
N GLY A 106 -33.45 -3.60 -4.06
CA GLY A 106 -34.17 -4.87 -4.14
C GLY A 106 -33.28 -6.02 -3.69
N GLY A 107 -33.54 -6.58 -2.50
CA GLY A 107 -32.67 -7.60 -1.89
C GLY A 107 -31.33 -7.02 -1.41
N ASP A 108 -30.25 -7.77 -1.62
CA ASP A 108 -28.88 -7.40 -1.20
C ASP A 108 -28.11 -6.60 -2.27
N GLU A 109 -28.66 -6.49 -3.48
CA GLU A 109 -28.09 -5.76 -4.63
C GLU A 109 -28.68 -4.35 -4.72
N GLU A 110 -27.81 -3.36 -5.03
CA GLU A 110 -28.23 -2.00 -5.37
C GLU A 110 -28.11 -1.78 -6.88
N LEU A 111 -29.17 -1.24 -7.49
CA LEU A 111 -29.15 -0.85 -8.90
C LEU A 111 -29.10 0.67 -9.02
N HIS A 112 -28.17 1.16 -9.81
CA HIS A 112 -27.93 2.58 -10.00
C HIS A 112 -28.30 2.98 -11.43
N LEU A 113 -29.33 3.82 -11.58
CA LEU A 113 -29.61 4.53 -12.83
C LEU A 113 -28.70 5.75 -12.92
N VAL A 114 -27.73 5.67 -13.82
CA VAL A 114 -26.79 6.73 -14.16
C VAL A 114 -27.33 7.52 -15.33
N ALA A 115 -27.50 8.83 -15.17
CA ALA A 115 -27.88 9.71 -16.27
C ALA A 115 -26.72 9.79 -17.28
N MET A 116 -27.01 9.46 -18.54
CA MET A 116 -26.02 9.38 -19.61
C MET A 116 -26.30 10.43 -20.71
N PRO A 117 -25.28 11.15 -21.20
CA PRO A 117 -25.44 12.02 -22.35
C PRO A 117 -25.64 11.15 -23.60
N SER A 118 -26.38 11.64 -24.59
CA SER A 118 -26.63 10.94 -25.84
C SER A 118 -26.31 11.85 -27.02
N LYS A 119 -25.71 11.27 -28.08
CA LYS A 119 -25.46 11.98 -29.35
C LYS A 119 -26.62 11.85 -30.33
N VAL A 120 -27.41 10.80 -30.20
CA VAL A 120 -28.48 10.43 -31.14
C VAL A 120 -29.84 10.80 -30.57
N GLU A 121 -30.09 10.41 -29.33
CA GLU A 121 -31.38 10.51 -28.69
C GLU A 121 -31.55 11.88 -28.04
N LYS A 122 -32.66 12.55 -28.37
CA LYS A 122 -33.02 13.86 -27.80
C LYS A 122 -33.92 13.72 -26.58
N VAL A 123 -33.73 12.65 -25.81
CA VAL A 123 -34.54 12.28 -24.64
C VAL A 123 -33.65 11.90 -23.47
N SER A 124 -34.23 11.85 -22.28
CA SER A 124 -33.50 11.43 -21.07
C SER A 124 -33.10 9.97 -21.14
N CYS A 125 -31.81 9.71 -20.99
CA CYS A 125 -31.20 8.40 -21.17
C CYS A 125 -30.45 7.97 -19.91
N PHE A 126 -30.58 6.71 -19.52
CA PHE A 126 -29.90 6.16 -18.36
C PHE A 126 -29.24 4.83 -18.66
N TRP A 127 -28.10 4.56 -18.03
CA TRP A 127 -27.57 3.22 -17.86
C TRP A 127 -27.93 2.71 -16.47
N CYS A 128 -28.36 1.46 -16.38
CA CYS A 128 -28.57 0.80 -15.10
C CYS A 128 -27.39 -0.13 -14.80
N CYS A 129 -26.65 0.16 -13.73
CA CYS A 129 -25.52 -0.65 -13.27
C CYS A 129 -25.85 -1.34 -11.95
N SER A 130 -25.33 -2.55 -11.75
CA SER A 130 -25.49 -3.30 -10.51
C SER A 130 -24.31 -3.17 -9.57
N VAL A 131 -24.59 -3.07 -8.27
CA VAL A 131 -23.61 -3.15 -7.18
C VAL A 131 -24.03 -4.28 -6.25
N GLN A 132 -23.17 -5.29 -6.10
CA GLN A 132 -23.49 -6.54 -5.41
C GLN A 132 -23.71 -6.41 -3.90
N GLN A 133 -23.25 -5.29 -3.30
CA GLN A 133 -23.32 -5.06 -1.86
C GLN A 133 -23.88 -3.69 -1.57
N ARG A 134 -24.92 -3.65 -0.75
CA ARG A 134 -25.56 -2.41 -0.29
C ARG A 134 -24.54 -1.51 0.41
N GLY A 135 -24.57 -0.21 0.10
CA GLY A 135 -23.72 0.79 0.76
C GLY A 135 -22.30 0.92 0.18
N LEU A 136 -21.84 -0.06 -0.61
CA LEU A 136 -20.51 -0.04 -1.23
C LEU A 136 -20.30 1.19 -2.11
N TYR A 137 -21.31 1.56 -2.91
CA TYR A 137 -21.24 2.76 -3.74
C TYR A 137 -21.00 4.02 -2.89
N THR A 138 -21.72 4.16 -1.79
CA THR A 138 -21.63 5.34 -0.90
C THR A 138 -20.27 5.42 -0.22
N SER A 139 -19.77 4.30 0.31
CA SER A 139 -18.45 4.21 0.93
C SER A 139 -17.35 4.58 -0.06
N CYS A 140 -17.34 3.95 -1.24
CA CYS A 140 -16.34 4.20 -2.27
C CYS A 140 -16.45 5.59 -2.90
N LEU A 141 -17.66 6.17 -3.04
CA LEU A 141 -17.85 7.57 -3.46
C LEU A 141 -17.11 8.52 -2.52
N SER A 142 -17.30 8.38 -1.20
CA SER A 142 -16.63 9.21 -0.19
C SER A 142 -15.10 9.07 -0.30
N MET A 143 -14.61 7.84 -0.41
CA MET A 143 -13.19 7.54 -0.54
C MET A 143 -12.57 8.14 -1.80
N LEU A 144 -13.19 7.93 -2.96
CA LEU A 144 -12.72 8.45 -4.24
C LEU A 144 -12.69 9.98 -4.23
N ASN A 145 -13.74 10.65 -3.74
CA ASN A 145 -13.79 12.11 -3.62
C ASN A 145 -12.63 12.66 -2.78
N MET A 146 -12.34 12.00 -1.65
CA MET A 146 -11.28 12.40 -0.73
C MET A 146 -9.87 11.96 -1.15
N ARG A 147 -9.73 11.22 -2.26
CA ARG A 147 -8.49 10.55 -2.67
C ARG A 147 -7.92 9.66 -1.55
N CYS A 148 -8.82 8.91 -0.93
CA CYS A 148 -8.55 8.00 0.17
C CYS A 148 -8.68 6.55 -0.32
N LEU A 149 -7.76 5.68 0.10
CA LEU A 149 -7.82 4.22 -0.10
C LEU A 149 -8.04 3.51 1.24
N SER A 150 -8.14 2.19 1.26
CA SER A 150 -8.09 1.42 2.52
C SER A 150 -6.73 0.78 2.72
N ILE A 151 -6.33 0.67 3.98
CA ILE A 151 -5.16 -0.10 4.39
C ILE A 151 -5.54 -1.05 5.52
N VAL A 152 -5.16 -2.32 5.37
CA VAL A 152 -5.41 -3.34 6.38
C VAL A 152 -4.09 -3.79 6.97
N PHE A 153 -4.00 -3.77 8.30
CA PHE A 153 -2.83 -4.23 9.02
C PHE A 153 -3.07 -5.57 9.69
N ASP A 154 -2.10 -6.47 9.59
CA ASP A 154 -1.88 -7.46 10.64
C ASP A 154 -1.18 -6.83 11.87
N LEU A 155 -1.22 -7.52 13.01
CA LEU A 155 -0.63 -7.04 14.27
C LEU A 155 0.66 -7.77 14.63
N ASP A 156 0.56 -9.03 15.04
CA ASP A 156 1.66 -9.82 15.59
C ASP A 156 2.67 -10.18 14.52
N GLU A 157 3.96 -9.98 14.81
CA GLU A 157 5.06 -10.17 13.87
C GLU A 157 5.00 -9.23 12.65
N THR A 158 3.97 -8.38 12.53
CA THR A 158 3.87 -7.32 11.51
C THR A 158 4.19 -5.96 12.09
N LEU A 159 3.42 -5.49 13.08
CA LEU A 159 3.54 -4.17 13.73
C LEU A 159 4.07 -4.27 15.16
N ILE A 160 3.89 -5.42 15.82
CA ILE A 160 4.26 -5.61 17.22
C ILE A 160 4.74 -7.03 17.47
N VAL A 161 5.41 -7.22 18.61
CA VAL A 161 5.56 -8.55 19.24
C VAL A 161 5.17 -8.41 20.70
N ALA A 162 4.29 -9.28 21.17
CA ALA A 162 3.85 -9.30 22.56
C ALA A 162 4.23 -10.61 23.26
N ASN A 163 4.50 -10.52 24.56
CA ASN A 163 4.79 -11.68 25.40
C ASN A 163 4.12 -11.55 26.77
N THR A 164 3.49 -12.63 27.21
CA THR A 164 3.06 -12.82 28.61
C THR A 164 4.20 -13.42 29.42
N MET A 165 4.05 -13.50 30.75
CA MET A 165 5.01 -14.21 31.61
C MET A 165 5.21 -15.66 31.15
N LYS A 166 4.11 -16.35 30.83
CA LYS A 166 4.13 -17.73 30.32
C LYS A 166 4.83 -17.84 28.96
N SER A 167 4.53 -16.96 28.01
CA SER A 167 5.17 -17.05 26.69
C SER A 167 6.67 -16.75 26.74
N PHE A 168 7.12 -15.89 27.68
CA PHE A 168 8.55 -15.74 27.94
C PHE A 168 9.17 -17.00 28.53
N GLU A 169 8.52 -17.64 29.51
CA GLU A 169 8.98 -18.90 30.10
C GLU A 169 9.12 -19.99 29.05
N ASP A 170 8.08 -20.22 28.25
CA ASP A 170 8.10 -21.23 27.19
C ASP A 170 9.23 -20.97 26.17
N LYS A 171 9.45 -19.71 25.77
CA LYS A 171 10.52 -19.34 24.81
C LYS A 171 11.91 -19.50 25.41
N ILE A 172 12.11 -19.10 26.66
CA ILE A 172 13.37 -19.25 27.40
C ILE A 172 13.70 -20.75 27.53
N ASP A 173 12.75 -21.57 27.96
CA ASP A 173 12.96 -23.01 28.17
C ASP A 173 13.24 -23.76 26.86
N VAL A 174 12.58 -23.39 25.76
CA VAL A 174 12.88 -23.95 24.43
C VAL A 174 14.27 -23.52 23.96
N LEU A 175 14.63 -22.26 24.13
CA LEU A 175 15.92 -21.73 23.66
C LEU A 175 17.10 -22.26 24.49
N SER A 176 16.96 -22.35 25.82
CA SER A 176 17.97 -22.96 26.69
C SER A 176 18.27 -24.41 26.29
N ARG A 177 17.24 -25.22 26.03
CA ARG A 177 17.44 -26.60 25.56
C ARG A 177 18.12 -26.67 24.18
N LYS A 178 17.86 -25.72 23.30
CA LYS A 178 18.54 -25.63 21.99
C LYS A 178 20.01 -25.25 22.16
N ILE A 179 20.34 -24.37 23.10
CA ILE A 179 21.72 -23.99 23.42
C ILE A 179 22.49 -25.19 23.98
N ASP A 180 21.88 -25.95 24.89
CA ASP A 180 22.52 -27.14 25.49
C ASP A 180 22.82 -28.25 24.47
N ALA A 181 22.07 -28.28 23.36
CA ALA A 181 22.19 -29.28 22.29
C ALA A 181 23.00 -28.78 21.07
N GLU A 182 23.54 -27.56 21.11
CA GLU A 182 24.30 -26.97 20.01
C GLU A 182 25.80 -27.00 20.29
N ASP A 183 26.57 -27.54 19.35
CA ASP A 183 28.02 -27.69 19.49
C ASP A 183 28.80 -26.51 18.90
N ASP A 184 28.20 -25.75 17.96
CA ASP A 184 28.86 -24.62 17.30
C ASP A 184 28.94 -23.40 18.25
N PRO A 185 30.15 -22.96 18.66
CA PRO A 185 30.32 -21.83 19.58
C PRO A 185 29.72 -20.52 19.08
N LEU A 186 29.70 -20.27 17.76
CA LEU A 186 29.15 -19.05 17.19
C LEU A 186 27.62 -19.05 17.32
N ARG A 187 26.98 -20.18 17.03
CA ARG A 187 25.53 -20.35 17.17
C ARG A 187 25.10 -20.31 18.63
N VAL A 188 25.86 -20.94 19.53
CA VAL A 188 25.66 -20.86 20.99
C VAL A 188 25.73 -19.42 21.47
N SER A 189 26.73 -18.64 21.03
CA SER A 189 26.87 -17.23 21.38
C SER A 189 25.67 -16.40 20.92
N GLY A 190 25.22 -16.59 19.67
CA GLY A 190 24.04 -15.92 19.11
C GLY A 190 22.77 -16.22 19.89
N MET A 191 22.50 -17.50 20.15
CA MET A 191 21.34 -17.94 20.94
C MET A 191 21.41 -17.48 22.40
N SER A 192 22.60 -17.46 23.00
CA SER A 192 22.80 -16.96 24.38
C SER A 192 22.50 -15.47 24.48
N ALA A 193 22.86 -14.68 23.48
CA ALA A 193 22.51 -13.26 23.41
C ALA A 193 20.99 -13.07 23.25
N GLU A 194 20.32 -13.92 22.47
CA GLU A 194 18.85 -13.94 22.36
C GLU A 194 18.18 -14.30 23.70
N LEU A 195 18.66 -15.35 24.37
CA LEU A 195 18.18 -15.78 25.68
C LEU A 195 18.29 -14.64 26.70
N LYS A 196 19.42 -13.94 26.71
CA LYS A 196 19.65 -12.78 27.58
C LYS A 196 18.59 -11.70 27.38
N ARG A 197 18.26 -11.34 26.13
CA ARG A 197 17.19 -10.37 25.82
C ARG A 197 15.83 -10.80 26.36
N TYR A 198 15.49 -12.09 26.22
CA TYR A 198 14.25 -12.64 26.76
C TYR A 198 14.20 -12.54 28.30
N VAL A 199 15.28 -12.91 28.99
CA VAL A 199 15.36 -12.87 30.46
C VAL A 199 15.24 -11.43 30.97
N GLU A 200 15.91 -10.47 30.33
CA GLU A 200 15.86 -9.06 30.70
C GLU A 200 14.43 -8.48 30.57
N ASP A 201 13.78 -8.69 29.44
CA ASP A 201 12.41 -8.19 29.21
C ASP A 201 11.38 -8.92 30.09
N LYS A 202 11.55 -10.23 30.35
CA LYS A 202 10.74 -10.99 31.31
C LYS A 202 10.83 -10.39 32.72
N ASN A 203 12.03 -9.99 33.13
CA ASN A 203 12.22 -9.37 34.45
C ASN A 203 11.51 -8.02 34.58
N LEU A 204 11.47 -7.22 33.50
CA LEU A 204 10.68 -5.99 33.48
C LEU A 204 9.18 -6.29 33.59
N LEU A 205 8.68 -7.29 32.87
CA LEU A 205 7.28 -7.71 32.98
C LEU A 205 6.94 -8.17 34.40
N ARG A 206 7.82 -8.95 35.04
CA ARG A 206 7.64 -9.38 36.43
C ARG A 206 7.53 -8.21 37.40
N GLN A 207 8.43 -7.23 37.30
CA GLN A 207 8.35 -6.01 38.14
C GLN A 207 7.00 -5.30 37.98
N PHE A 208 6.52 -5.17 36.74
CA PHE A 208 5.20 -4.58 36.46
C PHE A 208 4.04 -5.39 37.05
N VAL A 209 4.08 -6.72 36.91
CA VAL A 209 3.08 -7.64 37.50
C VAL A 209 3.05 -7.53 39.02
N ASP A 210 4.21 -7.47 39.67
CA ASP A 210 4.33 -7.51 41.12
C ASP A 210 4.02 -6.15 41.77
N SER A 211 4.44 -5.05 41.14
CA SER A 211 4.52 -3.74 41.79
C SER A 211 3.89 -2.58 41.03
N ASP A 212 3.32 -2.80 39.83
CA ASP A 212 2.85 -1.71 38.96
C ASP A 212 3.95 -0.66 38.66
N SER A 213 5.21 -1.10 38.67
CA SER A 213 6.37 -0.25 38.46
C SER A 213 7.51 -1.02 37.81
N VAL A 214 8.44 -0.32 37.18
CA VAL A 214 9.67 -0.89 36.61
C VAL A 214 10.88 -0.02 36.95
N VAL A 215 12.00 -0.66 37.24
CA VAL A 215 13.30 -0.02 37.49
C VAL A 215 14.15 -0.15 36.23
N LEU A 216 14.54 0.99 35.66
CA LEU A 216 15.43 1.04 34.51
C LEU A 216 16.91 1.13 34.95
N GLU A 217 17.81 0.91 33.99
CA GLU A 217 19.24 1.17 34.17
C GLU A 217 19.47 2.60 34.67
N GLY A 218 20.31 2.75 35.71
CA GLY A 218 20.50 4.03 36.42
C GLY A 218 19.51 4.29 37.56
N SER A 219 18.78 3.27 38.04
CA SER A 219 17.87 3.34 39.19
C SER A 219 16.68 4.28 39.02
N LYS A 220 16.29 4.60 37.78
CA LYS A 220 15.09 5.38 37.49
C LYS A 220 13.85 4.49 37.65
N LEU A 221 13.02 4.80 38.64
CA LEU A 221 11.72 4.14 38.85
C LEU A 221 10.65 4.77 37.96
N LEU A 222 9.95 3.94 37.19
CA LEU A 222 8.76 4.33 36.44
C LEU A 222 7.55 3.63 37.04
N THR A 223 6.53 4.40 37.41
CA THR A 223 5.27 3.89 37.94
C THR A 223 4.19 3.88 36.86
N VAL A 224 3.20 3.01 37.04
CA VAL A 224 2.06 2.88 36.14
C VAL A 224 1.33 4.20 35.91
N GLN A 225 0.94 4.45 34.65
CA GLN A 225 -0.02 5.48 34.27
C GLN A 225 -1.34 4.81 33.94
N HIS A 226 -2.45 5.45 34.32
CA HIS A 226 -3.80 4.95 34.03
C HIS A 226 -4.37 5.72 32.85
N GLU A 227 -4.41 5.06 31.68
CA GLU A 227 -5.01 5.61 30.47
C GLU A 227 -6.51 5.29 30.45
N GLU A 228 -7.36 6.31 30.33
CA GLU A 228 -8.82 6.14 30.32
C GLU A 228 -9.33 5.72 28.94
N VAL A 229 -10.18 4.70 28.90
CA VAL A 229 -10.69 4.10 27.67
C VAL A 229 -12.19 3.86 27.77
N LEU A 230 -12.93 4.16 26.71
CA LEU A 230 -14.34 3.77 26.60
C LEU A 230 -14.44 2.28 26.30
N SER A 231 -15.20 1.54 27.10
CA SER A 231 -15.49 0.13 26.79
C SER A 231 -16.17 0.01 25.42
N ALA A 232 -15.76 -0.99 24.63
CA ALA A 232 -16.39 -1.31 23.35
C ALA A 232 -17.77 -1.97 23.51
N THR A 233 -18.15 -2.38 24.73
CA THR A 233 -19.48 -2.92 25.05
C THR A 233 -20.49 -1.80 25.31
N GLN A 234 -21.77 -2.07 25.04
CA GLN A 234 -22.91 -1.12 24.98
C GLN A 234 -23.11 -0.14 26.16
N ASP A 235 -22.36 -0.27 27.27
CA ASP A 235 -22.59 0.49 28.50
C ASP A 235 -21.65 1.68 28.76
N GLN A 236 -20.80 2.08 27.79
CA GLN A 236 -19.91 3.26 27.92
C GLN A 236 -19.14 3.37 29.25
N GLN A 237 -18.87 2.24 29.91
CA GLN A 237 -18.09 2.27 31.14
C GLN A 237 -16.65 2.69 30.81
N ARG A 238 -16.16 3.66 31.58
CA ARG A 238 -14.78 4.14 31.52
C ARG A 238 -13.89 3.13 32.22
N ILE A 239 -13.01 2.51 31.45
CA ILE A 239 -12.03 1.53 31.93
C ILE A 239 -10.69 2.24 32.05
N LEU A 240 -10.03 2.11 33.21
CA LEU A 240 -8.67 2.61 33.41
C LEU A 240 -7.67 1.49 33.10
N ARG A 241 -6.85 1.69 32.07
CA ARG A 241 -5.84 0.73 31.64
C ARG A 241 -4.49 1.08 32.28
N PRO A 242 -3.87 0.15 33.03
CA PRO A 242 -2.52 0.34 33.54
C PRO A 242 -1.51 0.22 32.39
N VAL A 243 -0.69 1.25 32.20
CA VAL A 243 0.31 1.32 31.13
C VAL A 243 1.63 1.88 31.65
N ILE A 244 2.74 1.28 31.25
CA ILE A 244 4.07 1.90 31.32
C ILE A 244 4.64 1.91 29.90
N ARG A 245 4.87 3.11 29.34
CA ARG A 245 5.51 3.27 28.02
C ARG A 245 7.00 3.54 28.23
N LEU A 246 7.84 2.85 27.47
CA LEU A 246 9.30 2.99 27.40
C LEU A 246 9.69 3.40 25.97
N PRO A 247 9.57 4.71 25.62
CA PRO A 247 9.72 5.17 24.23
C PRO A 247 11.09 4.82 23.64
N ASP A 248 12.16 5.00 24.41
CA ASP A 248 13.54 4.75 23.96
C ASP A 248 13.79 3.28 23.57
N LYS A 249 12.96 2.36 24.08
CA LYS A 249 13.04 0.92 23.78
C LYS A 249 11.94 0.45 22.81
N ASN A 250 11.04 1.34 22.39
CA ASN A 250 9.79 0.99 21.70
C ASN A 250 9.00 -0.10 22.43
N VAL A 251 8.89 0.01 23.75
CA VAL A 251 8.24 -1.01 24.60
C VAL A 251 7.08 -0.40 25.36
N VAL A 252 6.02 -1.18 25.54
CA VAL A 252 4.87 -0.86 26.38
C VAL A 252 4.52 -2.07 27.24
N LEU A 253 4.32 -1.85 28.53
CA LEU A 253 3.77 -2.82 29.47
C LEU A 253 2.31 -2.48 29.72
N THR A 254 1.40 -3.44 29.59
CA THR A 254 -0.03 -3.22 29.85
C THR A 254 -0.74 -4.51 30.27
N ARG A 255 -2.07 -4.48 30.41
CA ARG A 255 -2.93 -5.63 30.74
C ARG A 255 -4.08 -5.76 29.76
N ILE A 256 -4.33 -6.99 29.28
CA ILE A 256 -5.49 -7.29 28.43
C ILE A 256 -6.80 -7.19 29.23
N ASN A 257 -6.80 -7.62 30.49
CA ASN A 257 -7.83 -7.29 31.45
C ASN A 257 -7.19 -6.46 32.57
N PRO A 258 -7.55 -5.16 32.72
CA PRO A 258 -6.92 -4.27 33.68
C PRO A 258 -7.05 -4.74 35.14
N GLU A 259 -8.07 -5.55 35.44
CA GLU A 259 -8.33 -6.06 36.80
C GLU A 259 -7.49 -7.33 37.12
N ILE A 260 -6.97 -8.04 36.11
CA ILE A 260 -6.29 -9.32 36.29
C ILE A 260 -4.80 -9.15 35.95
N ARG A 261 -3.95 -9.17 36.98
CA ARG A 261 -2.50 -9.02 36.84
C ARG A 261 -1.84 -10.09 35.95
N ASP A 262 -2.38 -11.31 35.93
CA ASP A 262 -1.86 -12.41 35.09
C ASP A 262 -2.05 -12.16 33.59
N THR A 263 -2.94 -11.23 33.22
CA THR A 263 -3.13 -10.79 31.83
C THR A 263 -2.16 -9.68 31.43
N SER A 264 -1.11 -9.44 32.22
CA SER A 264 -0.07 -8.47 31.89
C SER A 264 0.75 -8.95 30.69
N VAL A 265 1.07 -8.00 29.82
CA VAL A 265 1.75 -8.24 28.55
C VAL A 265 2.86 -7.22 28.37
N PHE A 266 4.02 -7.72 27.95
CA PHE A 266 5.13 -6.94 27.45
C PHE A 266 4.98 -6.82 25.94
N VAL A 267 4.83 -5.61 25.43
CA VAL A 267 4.61 -5.33 24.00
C VAL A 267 5.79 -4.54 23.47
N ARG A 268 6.44 -5.05 22.43
CA ARG A 268 7.43 -4.30 21.66
C ARG A 268 6.77 -3.81 20.38
N LEU A 269 6.82 -2.50 20.16
CA LEU A 269 6.32 -1.87 18.94
C LEU A 269 7.42 -1.91 17.88
N ARG A 270 7.04 -2.17 16.63
CA ARG A 270 7.99 -2.14 15.52
C ARG A 270 8.45 -0.69 15.28
N PRO A 271 9.77 -0.45 15.13
CA PRO A 271 10.29 0.89 14.89
C PRO A 271 9.66 1.57 13.68
N ALA A 272 9.60 2.90 13.71
CA ALA A 272 9.00 3.76 12.68
C ALA A 272 7.47 3.59 12.48
N TRP A 273 6.76 3.00 13.44
CA TRP A 273 5.29 3.02 13.45
C TRP A 273 4.74 4.46 13.40
N GLU A 274 5.34 5.39 14.15
CA GLU A 274 4.88 6.78 14.20
C GLU A 274 5.02 7.50 12.84
N ASP A 275 6.09 7.22 12.10
CA ASP A 275 6.28 7.74 10.73
C ASP A 275 5.19 7.23 9.77
N LEU A 276 4.82 5.96 9.88
CA LEU A 276 3.73 5.37 9.12
C LEU A 276 2.38 5.96 9.57
N ARG A 277 2.09 5.98 10.86
CA ARG A 277 0.84 6.54 11.44
C ARG A 277 0.62 7.99 11.01
N SER A 278 1.64 8.83 11.14
CA SER A 278 1.61 10.24 10.71
C SER A 278 1.41 10.38 9.20
N TYR A 279 1.82 9.40 8.40
CA TYR A 279 1.57 9.41 6.97
C TYR A 279 0.11 9.06 6.63
N LEU A 280 -0.55 8.15 7.37
CA LEU A 280 -1.92 7.72 7.10
C LEU A 280 -2.94 8.87 7.27
N THR A 281 -2.65 9.81 8.16
CA THR A 281 -3.44 11.04 8.40
C THR A 281 -2.58 12.29 8.24
N ALA A 282 -2.85 13.11 7.21
CA ALA A 282 -2.11 14.35 6.96
C ALA A 282 -3.02 15.57 7.06
N LYS A 283 -2.69 16.52 7.95
CA LYS A 283 -3.43 17.79 8.14
C LYS A 283 -4.93 17.60 8.39
N GLY A 284 -5.29 16.61 9.21
CA GLY A 284 -6.69 16.27 9.52
C GLY A 284 -7.44 15.52 8.41
N ARG A 285 -6.77 15.17 7.30
CA ARG A 285 -7.35 14.36 6.22
C ARG A 285 -6.76 12.96 6.22
N LYS A 286 -7.62 11.96 6.10
CA LYS A 286 -7.21 10.56 5.92
C LYS A 286 -6.74 10.35 4.48
N ARG A 287 -5.54 9.79 4.32
CA ARG A 287 -5.06 9.23 3.04
C ARG A 287 -5.47 7.77 2.90
N PHE A 288 -5.63 7.09 4.04
CA PHE A 288 -6.14 5.75 4.13
C PHE A 288 -7.19 5.63 5.24
N GLU A 289 -8.26 4.90 4.96
CA GLU A 289 -9.12 4.32 5.98
C GLU A 289 -8.47 3.04 6.51
N VAL A 290 -8.22 3.02 7.82
CA VAL A 290 -7.43 1.95 8.47
C VAL A 290 -8.34 0.86 9.00
N TYR A 291 -7.92 -0.39 8.82
CA TYR A 291 -8.52 -1.61 9.33
C TYR A 291 -7.44 -2.52 9.92
N VAL A 292 -7.85 -3.44 10.79
CA VAL A 292 -6.99 -4.47 11.38
C VAL A 292 -7.59 -5.84 11.07
N CYS A 293 -6.78 -6.77 10.60
CA CYS A 293 -7.15 -8.16 10.37
C CYS A 293 -6.08 -9.07 10.97
N THR A 294 -6.37 -9.62 12.14
CA THR A 294 -5.44 -10.47 12.90
C THR A 294 -6.05 -11.85 13.16
N MET A 295 -5.22 -12.86 13.41
CA MET A 295 -5.66 -14.17 13.91
C MET A 295 -5.71 -14.22 15.45
N ALA A 296 -5.34 -13.14 16.13
CA ALA A 296 -5.39 -13.06 17.58
C ALA A 296 -6.81 -12.91 18.13
N GLU A 297 -6.96 -13.16 19.43
CA GLU A 297 -8.24 -12.98 20.13
C GLU A 297 -8.65 -11.50 20.20
N ARG A 298 -9.95 -11.26 20.31
CA ARG A 298 -10.52 -9.92 20.18
C ARG A 298 -10.05 -8.93 21.24
N ASP A 299 -10.06 -9.32 22.51
CA ASP A 299 -9.65 -8.43 23.61
C ASP A 299 -8.16 -8.07 23.51
N TYR A 300 -7.36 -9.04 23.07
CA TYR A 300 -5.96 -8.81 22.74
C TYR A 300 -5.80 -7.82 21.59
N ALA A 301 -6.48 -8.06 20.46
CA ALA A 301 -6.38 -7.22 19.27
C ALA A 301 -6.77 -5.77 19.54
N LEU A 302 -7.86 -5.56 20.30
CA LEU A 302 -8.32 -4.23 20.69
C LEU A 302 -7.31 -3.52 21.59
N GLU A 303 -6.72 -4.22 22.56
CA GLU A 303 -5.69 -3.63 23.42
C GLU A 303 -4.41 -3.31 22.64
N MET A 304 -3.92 -4.22 21.79
CA MET A 304 -2.75 -3.96 20.96
C MET A 304 -2.96 -2.79 19.99
N TRP A 305 -4.14 -2.71 19.37
CA TRP A 305 -4.47 -1.58 18.49
C TRP A 305 -4.55 -0.25 19.26
N ARG A 306 -5.09 -0.26 20.48
CA ARG A 306 -5.13 0.92 21.34
C ARG A 306 -3.73 1.45 21.67
N LEU A 307 -2.74 0.56 21.84
CA LEU A 307 -1.36 0.98 22.06
C LEU A 307 -0.75 1.69 20.84
N LEU A 308 -1.16 1.29 19.63
CA LEU A 308 -0.72 1.81 18.33
C LEU A 308 -1.46 3.11 17.94
N ASP A 309 -2.74 3.24 18.28
CA ASP A 309 -3.59 4.42 18.02
C ASP A 309 -4.25 4.96 19.31
N PRO A 310 -3.44 5.47 20.28
CA PRO A 310 -3.95 5.86 21.61
C PRO A 310 -4.94 7.03 21.56
N GLU A 311 -4.86 7.87 20.52
CA GLU A 311 -5.71 9.05 20.33
C GLU A 311 -6.94 8.77 19.47
N LEU A 312 -7.14 7.52 19.01
CA LEU A 312 -8.24 7.11 18.12
C LEU A 312 -8.33 7.94 16.83
N ARG A 313 -7.16 8.33 16.28
CA ARG A 313 -7.07 9.18 15.08
C ARG A 313 -7.21 8.37 13.80
N LEU A 314 -6.79 7.10 13.81
CA LEU A 314 -6.91 6.21 12.65
C LEU A 314 -8.28 5.53 12.62
N ILE A 315 -8.66 4.89 13.74
CA ILE A 315 -9.94 4.20 13.91
C ILE A 315 -10.66 4.81 15.11
N SER A 316 -11.83 5.40 14.86
CA SER A 316 -12.63 6.00 15.94
C SER A 316 -13.23 4.93 16.85
N SER A 317 -13.53 5.29 18.10
CA SER A 317 -14.15 4.37 19.08
C SER A 317 -15.41 3.68 18.53
N LYS A 318 -16.25 4.39 17.77
CA LYS A 318 -17.48 3.83 17.17
C LYS A 318 -17.22 2.79 16.09
N GLN A 319 -16.03 2.78 15.49
CA GLN A 319 -15.66 1.93 14.36
C GLN A 319 -14.71 0.79 14.76
N LEU A 320 -14.18 0.78 16.00
CA LEU A 320 -13.29 -0.29 16.47
C LEU A 320 -13.94 -1.66 16.36
N GLY A 321 -15.25 -1.73 16.66
CA GLY A 321 -16.03 -2.97 16.60
C GLY A 321 -15.97 -3.63 15.22
N ASP A 322 -16.12 -2.82 14.17
CA ASP A 322 -16.29 -3.29 12.80
C ASP A 322 -14.95 -3.38 12.06
N ARG A 323 -13.98 -2.54 12.43
CA ARG A 323 -12.70 -2.43 11.71
C ARG A 323 -11.56 -3.24 12.31
N VAL A 324 -11.71 -3.73 13.55
CA VAL A 324 -10.78 -4.69 14.15
C VAL A 324 -11.37 -6.09 14.03
N VAL A 325 -10.94 -6.79 12.98
CA VAL A 325 -11.44 -8.11 12.60
C VAL A 325 -10.48 -9.19 13.07
N CYS A 326 -11.03 -10.17 13.79
CA CYS A 326 -10.30 -11.32 14.32
C CYS A 326 -10.72 -12.58 13.56
N VAL A 327 -9.78 -13.22 12.87
CA VAL A 327 -9.99 -14.41 12.06
C VAL A 327 -9.76 -15.66 12.89
N LYS A 328 -10.68 -16.62 12.78
CA LYS A 328 -10.60 -17.87 13.55
C LYS A 328 -9.39 -18.71 13.12
N PRO A 329 -8.78 -19.48 14.04
CA PRO A 329 -7.75 -20.44 13.68
C PRO A 329 -8.23 -21.41 12.58
N GLY A 330 -7.39 -21.65 11.58
CA GLY A 330 -7.69 -22.53 10.44
C GLY A 330 -8.46 -21.87 9.30
N ALA A 331 -8.93 -20.63 9.44
CA ALA A 331 -9.48 -19.84 8.35
C ALA A 331 -8.42 -18.91 7.72
N LYS A 332 -8.58 -18.58 6.44
CA LYS A 332 -7.79 -17.53 5.76
C LYS A 332 -8.40 -16.16 6.02
N LYS A 333 -7.54 -15.13 6.07
CA LYS A 333 -7.93 -13.72 6.05
C LYS A 333 -8.46 -13.36 4.66
N SER A 334 -9.45 -12.47 4.58
CA SER A 334 -9.94 -11.98 3.28
C SER A 334 -10.48 -10.56 3.38
N LEU A 335 -10.25 -9.76 2.34
CA LEU A 335 -10.72 -8.38 2.27
C LEU A 335 -12.24 -8.30 2.28
N GLN A 336 -12.91 -9.32 1.74
CA GLN A 336 -14.36 -9.45 1.83
C GLN A 336 -14.86 -9.57 3.27
N THR A 337 -14.13 -10.30 4.14
CA THR A 337 -14.48 -10.43 5.56
C THR A 337 -14.08 -9.19 6.36
N VAL A 338 -13.07 -8.44 5.90
CA VAL A 338 -12.65 -7.17 6.53
C VAL A 338 -13.66 -6.05 6.25
N PHE A 339 -14.16 -5.96 5.02
CA PHE A 339 -15.10 -4.91 4.60
C PHE A 339 -16.56 -5.36 4.70
N GLN A 340 -16.94 -5.92 5.85
CA GLN A 340 -18.34 -6.25 6.14
C GLN A 340 -19.19 -4.99 5.93
N GLU A 341 -20.41 -5.16 5.39
CA GLU A 341 -21.34 -4.06 5.07
C GLU A 341 -20.88 -3.09 3.95
N GLY A 342 -19.93 -3.49 3.11
CA GLY A 342 -19.55 -2.69 1.94
C GLY A 342 -18.74 -1.44 2.30
N GLY A 343 -17.91 -1.53 3.35
CA GLY A 343 -17.06 -0.41 3.78
C GLY A 343 -15.98 0.01 2.77
N CYS A 344 -15.55 -0.89 1.89
CA CYS A 344 -14.60 -0.64 0.81
C CYS A 344 -14.61 -1.78 -0.22
N HIS A 345 -14.29 -1.47 -1.48
CA HIS A 345 -14.08 -2.49 -2.50
C HIS A 345 -12.63 -3.01 -2.42
N PRO A 346 -12.36 -4.33 -2.51
CA PRO A 346 -11.00 -4.88 -2.40
C PRO A 346 -9.97 -4.24 -3.33
N LYS A 347 -10.35 -3.85 -4.56
CA LYS A 347 -9.45 -3.15 -5.50
C LYS A 347 -8.92 -1.80 -5.02
N MET A 348 -9.56 -1.22 -3.99
CA MET A 348 -9.17 0.06 -3.39
C MET A 348 -8.46 -0.14 -2.05
N ALA A 349 -8.07 -1.36 -1.71
CA ALA A 349 -7.49 -1.71 -0.43
C ALA A 349 -6.15 -2.44 -0.57
N MET A 350 -5.13 -1.95 0.11
CA MET A 350 -3.87 -2.67 0.26
C MET A 350 -3.76 -3.28 1.66
N VAL A 351 -2.97 -4.34 1.79
CA VAL A 351 -2.70 -5.03 3.05
C VAL A 351 -1.21 -4.94 3.38
N ILE A 352 -0.87 -4.79 4.66
CA ILE A 352 0.48 -4.99 5.19
C ILE A 352 0.42 -6.15 6.19
N ASP A 353 1.13 -7.21 5.88
CA ASP A 353 1.14 -8.47 6.64
C ASP A 353 2.51 -9.12 6.48
N ASP A 354 2.97 -9.88 7.47
CA ASP A 354 4.22 -10.62 7.40
C ASP A 354 4.10 -11.90 6.56
N ARG A 355 2.87 -12.39 6.34
CA ARG A 355 2.58 -13.65 5.66
C ARG A 355 1.58 -13.48 4.51
N LEU A 356 2.01 -13.85 3.32
CA LEU A 356 1.13 -13.86 2.14
C LEU A 356 0.07 -14.97 2.22
N GLN A 357 0.49 -16.18 2.62
CA GLN A 357 -0.32 -17.40 2.48
C GLN A 357 -1.51 -17.51 3.45
N VAL A 358 -1.55 -16.64 4.47
CA VAL A 358 -2.69 -16.54 5.39
C VAL A 358 -3.87 -15.80 4.76
N TRP A 359 -3.68 -15.13 3.62
CA TRP A 359 -4.73 -14.46 2.86
C TRP A 359 -5.31 -15.35 1.77
N ASP A 360 -6.60 -15.17 1.50
CA ASP A 360 -7.28 -15.75 0.33
C ASP A 360 -6.52 -15.41 -0.96
N GLU A 361 -6.40 -16.38 -1.86
CA GLU A 361 -5.60 -16.26 -3.08
C GLU A 361 -5.99 -15.06 -3.96
N LYS A 362 -7.29 -14.74 -4.00
CA LYS A 362 -7.82 -13.57 -4.74
C LYS A 362 -7.35 -12.21 -4.17
N ASP A 363 -6.96 -12.19 -2.91
CA ASP A 363 -6.56 -10.98 -2.17
C ASP A 363 -5.03 -10.87 -2.02
N GLN A 364 -4.29 -11.97 -2.18
CA GLN A 364 -2.82 -11.99 -2.12
C GLN A 364 -2.11 -10.95 -3.01
N PRO A 365 -2.57 -10.65 -4.25
CA PRO A 365 -1.96 -9.59 -5.07
C PRO A 365 -2.02 -8.19 -4.44
N ARG A 366 -2.84 -7.99 -3.40
CA ARG A 366 -3.00 -6.72 -2.68
C ARG A 366 -2.22 -6.67 -1.37
N VAL A 367 -1.44 -7.71 -1.07
CA VAL A 367 -0.65 -7.82 0.16
C VAL A 367 0.79 -7.38 -0.08
N HIS A 368 1.19 -6.31 0.60
CA HIS A 368 2.59 -5.96 0.76
C HIS A 368 3.19 -6.77 1.91
N VAL A 369 3.97 -7.79 1.57
CA VAL A 369 4.65 -8.65 2.55
C VAL A 369 5.83 -7.90 3.15
N VAL A 370 5.83 -7.76 4.48
CA VAL A 370 6.98 -7.24 5.22
C VAL A 370 7.73 -8.39 5.90
N PRO A 371 9.06 -8.28 6.12
CA PRO A 371 9.76 -9.27 6.95
C PRO A 371 9.10 -9.40 8.33
N PRO A 372 9.04 -10.60 8.91
CA PRO A 372 8.48 -10.80 10.25
C PRO A 372 9.33 -10.02 11.27
N PHE A 373 8.64 -9.32 12.16
CA PHE A 373 9.24 -8.53 13.22
C PHE A 373 9.71 -9.47 14.33
N ALA A 374 10.99 -9.83 14.30
CA ALA A 374 11.61 -10.77 15.22
C ALA A 374 12.71 -10.10 16.07
N PRO A 375 12.36 -9.18 16.99
CA PRO A 375 13.32 -8.34 17.71
C PRO A 375 14.25 -9.09 18.67
N TYR A 376 13.90 -10.32 19.05
CA TYR A 376 14.73 -11.16 19.92
C TYR A 376 15.75 -11.97 19.11
N TYR A 377 15.31 -12.61 18.02
CA TYR A 377 16.15 -13.45 17.16
C TYR A 377 17.10 -12.64 16.28
N ALA A 378 16.59 -11.59 15.61
CA ALA A 378 17.35 -10.78 14.66
C ALA A 378 17.14 -9.27 14.86
N PRO A 379 17.52 -8.69 16.03
CA PRO A 379 17.34 -7.26 16.29
C PRO A 379 18.01 -6.35 15.24
N GLN A 380 19.13 -6.79 14.67
CA GLN A 380 19.85 -6.08 13.62
C GLN A 380 19.06 -5.95 12.32
N ALA A 381 18.06 -6.80 12.05
CA ALA A 381 17.21 -6.65 10.87
C ALA A 381 16.40 -5.34 10.90
N GLU A 382 16.15 -4.80 12.09
CA GLU A 382 15.40 -3.55 12.28
C GLU A 382 16.33 -2.33 12.44
N THR A 383 17.60 -2.52 12.80
CA THR A 383 18.55 -1.43 13.10
C THR A 383 19.71 -1.29 12.12
N ALA A 384 20.10 -2.36 11.41
CA ALA A 384 21.20 -2.33 10.44
C ALA A 384 20.77 -1.82 9.06
N ASN A 385 19.47 -1.84 8.77
CA ASN A 385 18.93 -1.31 7.53
C ASN A 385 18.95 0.23 7.56
N ALA A 386 19.46 0.86 6.51
CA ALA A 386 19.49 2.32 6.38
C ALA A 386 18.07 2.94 6.41
N VAL A 387 17.05 2.16 6.04
CA VAL A 387 15.64 2.56 6.08
C VAL A 387 14.84 1.50 6.86
N PRO A 388 14.14 1.87 7.96
CA PRO A 388 13.29 0.95 8.71
C PRO A 388 12.20 0.31 7.85
N VAL A 389 11.77 -0.91 8.19
CA VAL A 389 10.78 -1.65 7.40
C VAL A 389 9.45 -0.89 7.27
N LEU A 390 8.96 -0.27 8.35
CA LEU A 390 7.72 0.51 8.29
C LEU A 390 7.87 1.82 7.49
N CYS A 391 9.08 2.37 7.36
CA CYS A 391 9.34 3.47 6.43
C CYS A 391 9.27 3.01 4.96
N VAL A 392 9.73 1.78 4.66
CA VAL A 392 9.54 1.17 3.33
C VAL A 392 8.06 0.96 3.06
N ALA A 393 7.32 0.37 3.99
CA ALA A 393 5.88 0.15 3.87
C ALA A 393 5.11 1.47 3.66
N ARG A 394 5.50 2.55 4.35
CA ARG A 394 4.98 3.91 4.13
C ARG A 394 5.23 4.40 2.70
N ASN A 395 6.43 4.20 2.17
CA ASN A 395 6.77 4.62 0.81
C ASN A 395 5.98 3.80 -0.23
N VAL A 396 5.82 2.49 -0.01
CA VAL A 396 4.97 1.62 -0.84
C VAL A 396 3.53 2.10 -0.83
N ALA A 397 2.95 2.37 0.36
CA ALA A 397 1.61 2.94 0.47
C ALA A 397 1.47 4.27 -0.27
N CYS A 398 2.54 5.10 -0.27
CA CYS A 398 2.59 6.33 -1.04
C CYS A 398 2.56 6.12 -2.54
N ASN A 399 3.36 5.18 -3.04
CA ASN A 399 3.41 4.83 -4.44
C ASN A 399 2.09 4.22 -4.91
N VAL A 400 1.51 3.30 -4.13
CA VAL A 400 0.21 2.67 -4.43
C VAL A 400 -0.88 3.73 -4.52
N ARG A 401 -0.99 4.62 -3.52
CA ARG A 401 -2.00 5.67 -3.53
C ARG A 401 -1.80 6.62 -4.72
N GLY A 402 -0.56 7.03 -4.98
CA GLY A 402 -0.22 7.91 -6.08
C GLY A 402 -0.53 7.29 -7.44
N GLY A 403 -0.14 6.03 -7.65
CA GLY A 403 -0.39 5.27 -8.86
C GLY A 403 -1.88 5.07 -9.13
N PHE A 404 -2.63 4.60 -8.11
CA PHE A 404 -4.07 4.41 -8.21
C PHE A 404 -4.80 5.69 -8.61
N PHE A 405 -4.53 6.81 -7.93
CA PHE A 405 -5.24 8.05 -8.24
C PHE A 405 -4.75 8.72 -9.52
N ARG A 406 -3.50 8.50 -9.94
CA ARG A 406 -3.04 8.91 -11.27
C ARG A 406 -3.85 8.19 -12.36
N GLU A 407 -4.00 6.88 -12.27
CA GLU A 407 -4.81 6.12 -13.23
C GLU A 407 -6.29 6.51 -13.17
N PHE A 408 -6.85 6.65 -11.96
CA PHE A 408 -8.23 7.07 -11.79
C PHE A 408 -8.48 8.46 -12.38
N ASP A 409 -7.66 9.46 -12.04
CA ASP A 409 -7.87 10.87 -12.45
C ASP A 409 -7.50 11.13 -13.92
N GLU A 410 -6.39 10.59 -14.40
CA GLU A 410 -5.86 10.94 -15.74
C GLU A 410 -6.38 10.02 -16.85
N ASN A 411 -6.69 8.77 -16.54
CA ASN A 411 -7.08 7.77 -17.54
C ASN A 411 -8.56 7.40 -17.44
N LEU A 412 -9.02 6.88 -16.30
CA LEU A 412 -10.40 6.45 -16.15
C LEU A 412 -11.38 7.63 -16.26
N MET A 413 -11.20 8.66 -15.44
CA MET A 413 -12.08 9.84 -15.42
C MET A 413 -12.18 10.53 -16.78
N ARG A 414 -11.04 10.74 -17.46
CA ARG A 414 -11.01 11.34 -18.80
C ARG A 414 -11.84 10.52 -19.81
N LYS A 415 -11.63 9.20 -19.86
CA LYS A 415 -12.36 8.32 -20.77
C LYS A 415 -13.85 8.25 -20.44
N ILE A 416 -14.22 8.30 -19.16
CA ILE A 416 -15.63 8.27 -18.73
C ILE A 416 -16.43 9.47 -19.28
N PHE A 417 -15.83 10.66 -19.37
CA PHE A 417 -16.49 11.83 -19.98
C PHE A 417 -16.69 11.71 -21.50
N GLU A 418 -16.02 10.76 -22.15
CA GLU A 418 -16.17 10.47 -23.58
C GLU A 418 -17.21 9.38 -23.85
N VAL A 419 -17.79 8.77 -22.79
CA VAL A 419 -18.82 7.73 -22.89
C VAL A 419 -20.21 8.35 -23.03
N TYR A 420 -20.93 7.90 -24.05
CA TYR A 420 -22.31 8.30 -24.33
C TYR A 420 -23.26 7.10 -24.17
N TYR A 421 -24.55 7.37 -24.12
CA TYR A 421 -25.61 6.37 -23.96
C TYR A 421 -25.51 5.22 -24.98
N GLU A 422 -25.10 5.53 -26.20
CA GLU A 422 -25.00 4.60 -27.31
C GLU A 422 -23.83 3.62 -27.17
N ASN A 423 -22.78 3.97 -26.41
CA ASN A 423 -21.62 3.11 -26.17
C ASN A 423 -22.01 1.82 -25.46
N ASP A 424 -21.19 0.79 -25.59
CA ASP A 424 -21.40 -0.49 -24.90
C ASP A 424 -20.57 -0.61 -23.63
N ALA A 425 -20.95 -1.54 -22.75
CA ALA A 425 -20.19 -1.79 -21.52
C ALA A 425 -18.71 -2.13 -21.81
N MET A 426 -18.42 -2.75 -22.96
CA MET A 426 -17.06 -3.08 -23.39
C MET A 426 -16.23 -1.86 -23.79
N ASP A 427 -16.87 -0.72 -24.05
CA ASP A 427 -16.17 0.55 -24.34
C ASP A 427 -15.65 1.22 -23.05
N LEU A 428 -16.04 0.71 -21.87
CA LEU A 428 -15.62 1.27 -20.60
C LEU A 428 -14.12 1.04 -20.35
N PRO A 429 -13.42 2.03 -19.75
CA PRO A 429 -11.99 1.95 -19.49
C PRO A 429 -11.65 0.87 -18.46
N TYR A 430 -10.39 0.44 -18.43
CA TYR A 430 -9.88 -0.46 -17.39
C TYR A 430 -10.12 0.13 -15.99
N SER A 431 -10.54 -0.72 -15.05
CA SER A 431 -10.75 -0.37 -13.65
C SER A 431 -9.42 -0.44 -12.90
N PRO A 432 -8.95 0.64 -12.24
CA PRO A 432 -7.72 0.59 -11.46
C PRO A 432 -7.82 -0.40 -10.30
N ASP A 433 -6.70 -1.03 -9.97
CA ASP A 433 -6.54 -1.92 -8.83
C ASP A 433 -5.26 -1.55 -8.08
N VAL A 434 -5.30 -1.55 -6.75
CA VAL A 434 -4.10 -1.30 -5.93
C VAL A 434 -2.96 -2.29 -6.21
N SER A 435 -3.28 -3.53 -6.61
CA SER A 435 -2.29 -4.56 -6.95
C SER A 435 -1.36 -4.12 -8.08
N ASP A 436 -1.87 -3.32 -9.02
CA ASP A 436 -1.13 -2.86 -10.19
C ASP A 436 0.02 -1.90 -9.81
N TYR A 437 0.03 -1.43 -8.56
CA TYR A 437 1.01 -0.46 -8.04
C TYR A 437 1.79 -0.98 -6.83
N LEU A 438 1.54 -2.23 -6.40
CA LEU A 438 2.30 -2.90 -5.35
C LEU A 438 3.57 -3.55 -5.89
N LEU A 439 3.52 -4.00 -7.14
CA LEU A 439 4.65 -4.57 -7.86
C LEU A 439 5.43 -3.44 -8.53
N SER A 440 6.62 -3.13 -8.03
CA SER A 440 7.63 -2.46 -8.87
C SER A 440 7.94 -3.38 -10.06
N GLU A 441 8.14 -2.85 -11.27
CA GLU A 441 8.46 -3.60 -12.50
C GLU A 441 9.84 -4.32 -12.47
N GLU A 442 10.18 -5.00 -11.38
CA GLU A 442 11.44 -5.73 -11.18
C GLU A 442 11.25 -7.25 -11.00
N TYR A 443 10.04 -7.79 -11.11
CA TYR A 443 9.79 -9.24 -11.09
C TYR A 443 9.22 -9.75 -12.43
N ASN A 444 9.93 -9.48 -13.52
CA ASN A 444 9.81 -10.27 -14.75
C ASN A 444 11.14 -10.99 -15.01
N GLY A 445 11.33 -12.10 -14.32
CA GLY A 445 12.46 -13.01 -14.48
C GLY A 445 12.06 -14.40 -14.03
N LYS A 446 11.64 -15.22 -15.00
CA LYS A 446 11.55 -16.70 -15.05
C LYS A 446 11.89 -17.46 -13.76
N ASP A 447 10.97 -18.36 -13.38
CA ASP A 447 11.16 -19.56 -12.56
C ASP A 447 12.57 -19.74 -11.98
N ALA A 448 12.74 -19.31 -10.72
CA ALA A 448 13.81 -19.78 -9.87
C ALA A 448 13.18 -20.41 -8.62
N PRO A 449 13.54 -21.65 -8.26
CA PRO A 449 12.98 -22.31 -7.08
C PRO A 449 13.43 -21.58 -5.82
N ILE A 450 12.48 -21.41 -4.89
CA ILE A 450 12.69 -20.94 -3.53
C ILE A 450 13.78 -21.81 -2.88
N PRO A 451 14.93 -21.26 -2.45
CA PRO A 451 15.86 -22.03 -1.63
C PRO A 451 15.30 -22.05 -0.20
N GLU A 452 14.87 -23.23 0.24
CA GLU A 452 14.74 -23.54 1.66
C GLU A 452 16.07 -23.24 2.37
N GLY A 453 15.99 -22.48 3.47
CA GLY A 453 16.97 -22.43 4.56
C GLY A 453 18.44 -22.28 4.17
N ILE A 454 18.91 -21.05 3.97
CA ILE A 454 20.35 -20.79 3.90
C ILE A 454 20.93 -20.78 5.32
N ASN A 455 21.74 -21.79 5.58
CA ASN A 455 22.46 -22.05 6.81
C ASN A 455 23.50 -20.94 7.10
N GLY A 456 23.69 -20.59 8.37
CA GLY A 456 24.45 -19.41 8.83
C GLY A 456 25.97 -19.40 8.53
N ALA A 457 26.52 -20.44 7.90
CA ALA A 457 27.96 -20.59 7.69
C ALA A 457 28.53 -19.84 6.47
N GLU A 458 27.69 -19.34 5.55
CA GLU A 458 28.18 -18.67 4.33
C GLU A 458 28.30 -17.14 4.46
N VAL A 459 27.69 -16.56 5.50
CA VAL A 459 27.78 -15.12 5.79
C VAL A 459 29.17 -14.77 6.37
N ASP A 460 29.76 -15.66 7.17
CA ASP A 460 31.07 -15.42 7.80
C ASP A 460 32.26 -15.57 6.84
N ARG A 461 32.13 -16.36 5.76
CA ARG A 461 33.19 -16.49 4.74
C ARG A 461 33.36 -15.26 3.87
N ARG A 462 32.33 -14.41 3.74
CA ARG A 462 32.45 -13.14 2.99
C ARG A 462 33.05 -12.00 3.82
N MET A 463 33.17 -12.15 5.13
CA MET A 463 33.67 -11.10 6.03
C MET A 463 35.14 -11.26 6.43
N ASN A 464 35.71 -12.47 6.36
CA ASN A 464 37.10 -12.74 6.75
C ASN A 464 38.13 -12.82 5.60
N GLY A 465 37.73 -12.53 4.35
CA GLY A 465 38.63 -12.63 3.18
C GLY A 465 39.55 -11.44 2.90
N LEU A 466 39.52 -10.38 3.72
CA LEU A 466 40.19 -9.10 3.40
C LEU A 466 41.44 -8.78 4.21
N ILE A 467 41.97 -9.73 4.99
CA ILE A 467 43.23 -9.54 5.72
C ILE A 467 44.03 -10.85 5.66
N ASN A 468 44.83 -11.04 4.60
CA ASN A 468 46.24 -11.45 4.69
C ASN A 468 46.86 -11.91 3.35
N HIS A 469 48.13 -11.52 3.23
CA HIS A 469 49.21 -11.99 2.35
C HIS A 469 49.36 -11.41 0.94
N GLY A 470 50.43 -10.61 0.83
CA GLY A 470 51.10 -10.27 -0.41
C GLY A 470 52.12 -11.32 -0.86
N ASP A 471 52.62 -11.07 -2.07
CA ASP A 471 53.84 -11.54 -2.73
C ASP A 471 54.37 -12.93 -2.38
N ASP A 472 54.27 -13.86 -3.34
CA ASP A 472 55.49 -14.45 -3.89
C ASP A 472 55.28 -15.06 -5.29
N ARG A 473 56.29 -14.84 -6.14
CA ARG A 473 56.40 -15.32 -7.52
C ARG A 473 56.91 -16.76 -7.56
N GLN A 474 56.39 -17.62 -8.44
CA GLN A 474 57.20 -18.49 -9.31
C GLN A 474 56.40 -19.25 -10.38
N MET A 475 57.13 -19.65 -11.42
CA MET A 475 56.75 -20.04 -12.78
C MET A 475 56.16 -21.47 -12.93
N GLN A 476 55.20 -21.60 -13.86
CA GLN A 476 54.98 -22.59 -14.96
C GLN A 476 55.72 -23.97 -15.00
N PRO A 477 55.34 -24.94 -15.89
CA PRO A 477 54.05 -25.27 -16.56
C PRO A 477 53.79 -26.82 -16.76
N THR A 478 52.81 -27.15 -17.62
CA THR A 478 52.58 -28.42 -18.39
C THR A 478 51.63 -29.46 -17.75
N THR A 479 50.77 -30.22 -18.44
CA THR A 479 50.65 -30.68 -19.84
C THR A 479 49.17 -30.95 -20.25
N ALA A 480 48.92 -30.88 -21.55
CA ALA A 480 47.68 -31.21 -22.26
C ALA A 480 47.34 -32.71 -22.35
N SER A 481 46.07 -33.02 -22.64
CA SER A 481 45.70 -34.12 -23.54
C SER A 481 44.37 -33.82 -24.28
N PHE A 482 44.53 -33.70 -25.60
CA PHE A 482 43.59 -33.89 -26.73
C PHE A 482 42.90 -35.28 -26.62
N SER A 483 41.75 -35.67 -27.19
CA SER A 483 40.88 -35.31 -28.34
C SER A 483 39.84 -36.48 -28.46
N PRO A 484 39.02 -36.68 -29.54
CA PRO A 484 38.11 -35.79 -30.29
C PRO A 484 36.79 -36.48 -30.79
N ASP A 485 36.02 -35.72 -31.59
CA ASP A 485 35.35 -36.09 -32.86
C ASP A 485 33.81 -36.15 -33.04
N ASP A 486 33.46 -35.55 -34.20
CA ASP A 486 32.34 -35.74 -35.16
C ASP A 486 30.98 -35.04 -34.94
N GLU A 487 30.67 -33.96 -35.69
CA GLU A 487 30.19 -33.88 -37.11
C GLU A 487 28.64 -34.02 -37.17
N VAL A 488 27.80 -33.34 -37.97
CA VAL A 488 27.94 -32.52 -39.18
C VAL A 488 26.60 -31.80 -39.47
N ALA A 489 26.66 -30.76 -40.30
CA ALA A 489 25.68 -30.33 -41.34
C ALA A 489 25.08 -28.91 -41.23
N ALA A 490 25.71 -28.02 -41.99
CA ALA A 490 25.15 -26.77 -42.50
C ALA A 490 24.27 -27.01 -43.74
N ASN A 491 23.37 -26.05 -44.04
CA ASN A 491 23.17 -25.65 -45.45
C ASN A 491 22.70 -24.19 -45.58
N ARG A 492 23.35 -23.52 -46.55
CA ARG A 492 23.22 -22.14 -47.00
C ARG A 492 22.05 -21.95 -47.97
N ALA A 493 21.50 -20.73 -48.05
CA ALA A 493 21.40 -19.99 -49.32
C ALA A 493 21.12 -18.50 -49.07
N SER A 494 21.78 -17.66 -49.87
CA SER A 494 21.78 -16.19 -49.86
C SER A 494 21.21 -15.70 -51.19
N THR A 495 20.48 -14.58 -51.16
CA THR A 495 20.40 -13.62 -52.28
C THR A 495 20.15 -12.23 -51.70
N GLY A 496 21.08 -11.31 -51.94
CA GLY A 496 21.05 -9.94 -51.45
C GLY A 496 20.63 -8.91 -52.49
N ASN A 497 20.41 -7.68 -52.01
CA ASN A 497 20.94 -6.47 -52.67
C ASN A 497 20.93 -5.27 -51.70
N ARG A 498 22.14 -4.74 -51.46
CA ARG A 498 22.60 -3.32 -51.39
C ARG A 498 21.56 -2.22 -51.10
N ASN A 499 21.82 -1.15 -50.35
CA ASN A 499 23.00 -0.55 -49.71
C ASN A 499 22.48 0.67 -48.92
N THR A 500 22.96 0.92 -47.70
CA THR A 500 23.56 2.19 -47.27
C THR A 500 24.21 1.99 -45.91
N GLN A 501 25.50 2.31 -45.85
CA GLN A 501 26.39 2.18 -44.70
C GLN A 501 26.16 3.31 -43.69
N SER A 502 26.15 2.96 -42.41
CA SER A 502 26.82 3.71 -41.35
C SER A 502 27.32 2.69 -40.33
N GLU A 503 28.64 2.51 -40.27
CA GLU A 503 29.35 1.83 -39.18
C GLU A 503 28.94 2.47 -37.84
N GLY A 504 28.76 1.78 -36.72
CA GLY A 504 29.22 0.45 -36.32
C GLY A 504 29.86 0.57 -34.94
N GLY A 505 29.16 0.13 -33.90
CA GLY A 505 29.64 0.19 -32.52
C GLY A 505 28.66 -0.41 -31.51
N SER A 506 28.30 -1.67 -31.72
CA SER A 506 27.49 -2.47 -30.81
C SER A 506 28.20 -2.67 -29.46
N HIS A 507 27.58 -2.22 -28.36
CA HIS A 507 27.84 -2.77 -27.03
C HIS A 507 26.53 -3.26 -26.46
N ALA A 508 26.50 -4.57 -26.19
CA ALA A 508 25.42 -5.29 -25.55
C ALA A 508 25.02 -4.59 -24.24
N GLY A 509 23.73 -4.25 -24.12
CA GLY A 509 23.21 -3.46 -23.01
C GLY A 509 23.17 -4.26 -21.72
N ALA A 510 24.09 -3.96 -20.80
CA ALA A 510 23.81 -4.10 -19.38
C ALA A 510 22.62 -3.20 -19.03
N ALA A 511 21.71 -3.67 -18.16
CA ALA A 511 20.62 -2.85 -17.67
C ALA A 511 21.19 -1.55 -17.05
N PRO A 512 20.66 -0.36 -17.38
CA PRO A 512 21.15 0.87 -16.80
C PRO A 512 21.04 0.80 -15.28
N SER A 513 22.07 1.21 -14.55
CA SER A 513 21.97 1.32 -13.10
C SER A 513 20.83 2.27 -12.70
N VAL A 514 20.18 2.00 -11.57
CA VAL A 514 19.03 2.77 -11.07
C VAL A 514 19.33 4.27 -11.04
N TYR A 515 20.54 4.68 -10.65
CA TYR A 515 20.94 6.08 -10.62
C TYR A 515 20.97 6.74 -12.01
N ILE A 516 21.44 6.02 -13.04
CA ILE A 516 21.49 6.52 -14.41
C ILE A 516 20.07 6.65 -14.97
N ALA A 517 19.21 5.67 -14.72
CA ALA A 517 17.81 5.70 -15.14
C ALA A 517 17.05 6.88 -14.49
N VAL A 518 17.27 7.12 -13.19
CA VAL A 518 16.67 8.26 -12.48
C VAL A 518 17.17 9.60 -13.05
N LEU A 519 18.47 9.75 -13.32
CA LEU A 519 19.00 10.98 -13.94
C LEU A 519 18.40 11.23 -15.32
N GLN A 520 18.24 10.18 -16.14
CA GLN A 520 17.61 10.29 -17.45
C GLN A 520 16.13 10.69 -17.34
N GLU A 521 15.39 10.14 -16.37
CA GLU A 521 14.00 10.51 -16.12
C GLU A 521 13.87 11.96 -15.60
N ILE A 522 14.79 12.42 -14.75
CA ILE A 522 14.87 13.83 -14.34
C ILE A 522 15.11 14.73 -15.56
N GLY A 523 16.08 14.39 -16.41
CA GLY A 523 16.33 15.10 -17.66
C GLY A 523 15.09 15.18 -18.55
N ARG A 524 14.40 14.05 -18.75
CA ARG A 524 13.17 13.97 -19.54
C ARG A 524 12.06 14.88 -19.01
N ARG A 525 11.86 14.94 -17.68
CA ARG A 525 10.84 15.80 -17.05
C ARG A 525 11.17 17.29 -17.10
N CYS A 526 12.46 17.62 -17.14
CA CYS A 526 12.94 19.00 -17.21
C CYS A 526 13.21 19.47 -18.65
N GLU A 527 12.87 18.66 -19.67
CA GLU A 527 13.22 18.91 -21.08
C GLU A 527 14.73 19.19 -21.28
N ALA A 528 15.56 18.56 -20.45
CA ALA A 528 16.99 18.78 -20.35
C ALA A 528 17.77 17.51 -20.73
N LYS A 529 18.90 17.69 -21.44
CA LYS A 529 19.76 16.57 -21.83
C LYS A 529 20.73 16.21 -20.71
N VAL A 530 20.83 14.91 -20.42
CA VAL A 530 21.83 14.34 -19.50
C VAL A 530 22.90 13.62 -20.31
N ASP A 531 24.15 14.07 -20.19
CA ASP A 531 25.30 13.50 -20.90
C ASP A 531 26.36 12.98 -19.93
N PHE A 532 26.98 11.85 -20.27
CA PHE A 532 28.11 11.29 -19.52
C PHE A 532 29.41 11.43 -20.34
N ARG A 533 30.40 12.12 -19.78
CA ARG A 533 31.73 12.28 -20.41
C ARG A 533 32.76 11.47 -19.65
N SER A 534 33.36 10.48 -20.31
CA SER A 534 34.42 9.65 -19.72
C SER A 534 35.80 10.14 -20.17
N THR A 535 36.73 10.24 -19.22
CA THR A 535 38.16 10.50 -19.45
C THR A 535 38.99 9.49 -18.66
N VAL A 536 40.19 9.17 -19.14
CA VAL A 536 41.13 8.30 -18.43
C VAL A 536 42.37 9.10 -18.10
N LYS A 537 42.75 9.15 -16.82
CA LYS A 537 43.98 9.80 -16.34
C LYS A 537 44.64 8.91 -15.29
N ASN A 538 45.96 8.72 -15.38
CA ASN A 538 46.76 7.96 -14.41
C ASN A 538 46.17 6.57 -14.06
N LEU A 539 45.77 5.79 -15.08
CA LEU A 539 45.16 4.45 -14.93
C LEU A 539 43.82 4.42 -14.17
N GLN A 540 43.14 5.56 -14.01
CA GLN A 540 41.81 5.65 -13.39
C GLN A 540 40.80 6.25 -14.38
N PHE A 541 39.58 5.69 -14.41
CA PHE A 541 38.47 6.24 -15.16
C PHE A 541 37.85 7.38 -14.36
N SER A 542 37.60 8.51 -15.01
CA SER A 542 36.82 9.62 -14.48
C SER A 542 35.62 9.86 -15.39
N VAL A 543 34.43 9.92 -14.80
CA VAL A 543 33.19 10.19 -15.54
C VAL A 543 32.54 11.44 -14.95
N GLU A 544 32.22 12.39 -15.82
CA GLU A 544 31.45 13.59 -15.49
C GLU A 544 30.01 13.43 -16.00
N VAL A 545 29.03 13.82 -15.17
CA VAL A 545 27.61 13.93 -15.54
C VAL A 545 27.29 15.38 -15.80
N LEU A 546 26.75 15.67 -16.98
CA LEU A 546 26.31 17.00 -17.38
C LEU A 546 24.78 17.02 -17.51
N PHE A 547 24.17 18.09 -17.02
CA PHE A 547 22.75 18.41 -17.16
C PHE A 547 22.63 19.78 -17.79
N SER A 548 22.02 19.88 -18.98
CA SER A 548 21.96 21.14 -19.75
C SER A 548 23.34 21.82 -19.93
N SER A 549 24.39 21.01 -20.11
CA SER A 549 25.80 21.43 -20.21
C SER A 549 26.46 21.91 -18.91
N GLU A 550 25.77 21.88 -17.77
CA GLU A 550 26.35 22.12 -16.46
C GLU A 550 26.80 20.82 -15.82
N LYS A 551 27.99 20.79 -15.23
CA LYS A 551 28.52 19.60 -14.57
C LYS A 551 27.87 19.43 -13.20
N ILE A 552 27.09 18.36 -13.04
CA ILE A 552 26.33 18.09 -11.81
C ILE A 552 26.91 16.94 -10.98
N GLY A 553 27.80 16.11 -11.52
CA GLY A 553 28.45 15.03 -10.76
C GLY A 553 29.75 14.54 -11.41
N ILE A 554 30.64 13.98 -10.59
CA ILE A 554 31.89 13.35 -11.02
C ILE A 554 32.08 12.06 -10.24
N GLY A 555 32.56 11.01 -10.90
CA GLY A 555 32.94 9.75 -10.29
C GLY A 555 34.28 9.26 -10.81
N MET A 556 35.05 8.59 -9.96
CA MET A 556 36.36 8.02 -10.29
C MET A 556 36.40 6.54 -9.90
N GLY A 557 36.78 5.67 -10.83
CA GLY A 557 36.73 4.22 -10.66
C GLY A 557 37.90 3.50 -11.31
N LYS A 558 38.15 2.25 -10.88
CA LYS A 558 39.13 1.38 -11.55
C LYS A 558 38.57 0.88 -12.89
N THR A 559 37.25 0.80 -13.01
CA THR A 559 36.54 0.54 -14.26
C THR A 559 35.70 1.75 -14.69
N ARG A 560 35.36 1.82 -15.99
CA ARG A 560 34.44 2.84 -16.53
C ARG A 560 33.07 2.78 -15.89
N GLU A 561 32.58 1.57 -15.60
CA GLU A 561 31.27 1.32 -15.00
C GLU A 561 31.21 1.80 -13.56
N GLU A 562 32.24 1.52 -12.75
CA GLU A 562 32.37 2.05 -11.38
C GLU A 562 32.40 3.58 -11.37
N ALA A 563 33.21 4.18 -12.25
CA ALA A 563 33.31 5.63 -12.37
C ALA A 563 31.96 6.24 -12.78
N GLN A 564 31.23 5.60 -13.69
CA GLN A 564 29.92 6.07 -14.15
C GLN A 564 28.83 5.93 -13.08
N LEU A 565 28.81 4.82 -12.33
CA LEU A 565 27.88 4.60 -11.23
C LEU A 565 28.09 5.63 -10.12
N GLN A 566 29.35 5.85 -9.71
CA GLN A 566 29.68 6.85 -8.70
C GLN A 566 29.36 8.28 -9.18
N ALA A 567 29.61 8.58 -10.46
CA ALA A 567 29.26 9.88 -11.04
C ALA A 567 27.75 10.13 -11.01
N ALA A 568 26.94 9.10 -11.32
CA ALA A 568 25.49 9.17 -11.30
C ALA A 568 24.93 9.35 -9.88
N GLU A 569 25.47 8.62 -8.89
CA GLU A 569 25.09 8.77 -7.49
C GLU A 569 25.40 10.18 -6.96
N ASN A 570 26.62 10.68 -7.23
CA ASN A 570 27.04 12.03 -6.83
C ASN A 570 26.18 13.12 -7.49
N ALA A 571 25.80 12.94 -8.76
CA ALA A 571 24.92 13.86 -9.45
C ALA A 571 23.53 13.96 -8.80
N LEU A 572 22.95 12.83 -8.40
CA LEU A 572 21.66 12.81 -7.71
C LEU A 572 21.72 13.44 -6.31
N ARG A 573 22.80 13.19 -5.56
CA ARG A 573 23.03 13.83 -4.26
C ARG A 573 23.14 15.35 -4.39
N ASN A 574 23.85 15.84 -5.40
CA ASN A 574 23.97 17.27 -5.66
C ASN A 574 22.64 17.91 -6.03
N LEU A 575 21.86 17.28 -6.93
CA LEU A 575 20.52 17.75 -7.27
C LEU A 575 19.57 17.78 -6.06
N ALA A 576 19.63 16.77 -5.19
CA ALA A 576 18.86 16.73 -3.95
C ALA A 576 19.26 17.86 -2.99
N SER A 577 20.56 18.12 -2.83
CA SER A 577 21.07 19.22 -2.01
C SER A 577 20.64 20.59 -2.55
N SER A 578 20.74 20.80 -3.87
CA SER A 578 20.27 22.02 -4.53
C SER A 578 18.76 22.23 -4.33
N TYR A 579 17.96 21.18 -4.47
CA TYR A 579 16.52 21.24 -4.21
C TYR A 579 16.20 21.64 -2.76
N LEU A 580 16.86 21.01 -1.78
CA LEU A 580 16.68 21.35 -0.37
C LEU A 580 17.08 22.80 -0.06
N SER A 581 18.17 23.29 -0.67
CA SER A 581 18.59 24.70 -0.55
C SER A 581 17.62 25.68 -1.21
N PHE A 582 16.96 25.28 -2.29
CA PHE A 582 15.97 26.08 -3.01
C PHE A 582 14.63 26.16 -2.27
N VAL A 583 14.20 25.06 -1.62
CA VAL A 583 12.94 25.01 -0.86
C VAL A 583 13.08 25.65 0.53
N GLY A 584 14.30 25.71 1.07
CA GLY A 584 14.63 26.27 2.39
C GLY A 584 14.16 27.70 2.69
N PRO A 585 14.12 28.68 1.75
CA PRO A 585 13.75 30.06 2.09
C PRO A 585 12.25 30.40 1.92
N ILE A 586 11.42 29.50 1.40
CA ILE A 586 10.00 29.81 1.10
C ILE A 586 9.09 29.58 2.32
N SER A 587 9.61 29.04 3.42
CA SER A 587 8.86 28.86 4.67
C SER A 587 9.51 29.59 5.83
N GLY A 588 9.10 30.84 6.03
CA GLY A 588 9.12 31.50 7.33
C GLY A 588 10.47 32.07 7.76
N GLY A 589 10.60 33.40 7.66
CA GLY A 589 11.53 34.16 8.47
C GLY A 589 11.23 33.96 9.95
N LEU A 590 12.10 33.23 10.64
CA LEU A 590 12.45 33.46 12.04
C LEU A 590 13.93 33.10 12.17
N ARG A 591 14.76 34.13 12.12
CA ARG A 591 16.20 34.04 12.30
C ARG A 591 16.47 33.81 13.78
N ASN A 592 16.77 32.56 14.17
CA ASN A 592 17.45 32.26 15.41
C ASN A 592 18.94 32.57 15.21
N ASP A 593 19.33 33.81 15.50
CA ASP A 593 20.73 34.14 15.77
C ASP A 593 21.07 33.58 17.16
N LEU A 594 21.94 32.57 17.19
CA LEU A 594 22.77 32.26 18.35
C LEU A 594 24.05 33.08 18.24
N ASP A 595 24.46 33.62 19.39
CA ASP A 595 25.69 34.34 19.73
C ASP A 595 25.78 35.83 19.39
N LYS A 596 25.40 36.65 20.39
CA LYS A 596 26.32 37.61 21.03
C LYS A 596 25.81 38.12 22.39
N SER A 597 26.68 38.00 23.36
CA SER A 597 26.63 38.55 24.72
C SER A 597 26.45 40.07 24.78
N SER A 598 25.54 40.57 25.64
CA SER A 598 25.84 41.60 26.67
C SER A 598 24.57 42.10 27.40
N ASN A 599 24.59 42.01 28.73
CA ASN A 599 23.88 42.75 29.80
C ASN A 599 22.82 43.81 29.45
N GLY A 600 21.70 43.82 30.21
CA GLY A 600 20.92 45.04 30.47
C GLY A 600 19.46 44.87 30.93
N PHE A 601 19.28 44.75 32.25
CA PHE A 601 18.20 45.25 33.15
C PHE A 601 16.91 45.93 32.57
N LEU A 602 15.74 45.55 33.15
CA LEU A 602 14.49 46.29 33.50
C LEU A 602 13.95 47.38 32.53
N GLU A 603 12.64 47.54 32.28
CA GLU A 603 11.55 47.74 33.25
C GLU A 603 10.19 47.80 32.50
N ASP A 604 9.10 47.58 33.25
CA ASP A 604 7.70 47.82 32.89
C ASP A 604 7.42 49.20 32.28
N THR A 605 6.43 49.30 31.38
CA THR A 605 5.18 50.07 31.60
C THR A 605 4.25 50.09 30.37
N THR A 606 3.04 49.56 30.60
CA THR A 606 1.71 50.08 30.18
C THR A 606 1.55 50.93 28.91
N SER A 607 0.71 50.46 27.98
CA SER A 607 -0.57 51.09 27.60
C SER A 607 -1.48 50.09 26.89
#